data_AF-A0A1V1NQH3-F1
#
_entry.id   AF-A0A1V1NQH3-F1
#
_cell.length_a   1.000
_cell.length_b   1.000
_cell.length_c   1.000
_cell.angle_alpha   90.00
_cell.angle_beta   90.00
_cell.angle_gamma   90.00
#
_symmetry.space_group_name_H-M   'P 1'
#
loop_
_entity.id
_entity.type
_entity.pdbx_description
1 polymer ?
#
loop_
_entity_poly.entity_id
_entity_poly.type
_entity_poly.pdbx_seq_one_letter_code
_entity_poly.pdbx_strand_id
1 'polypeptide(L)'
;PYYELSVMVFGPSQYSYSLMDNQGKVVIEHTFQNSDMIIERLKQGDYRLIILAKDYRPFEYNDDSPYIHLNQDLSMEVNLEPAAGFDPFKASVDVSHKNHATGFDLQVIQTNTKSFVMTVNGQPLAISEYTGNGTTEKPFVYAWQTQMATDWQDDSPRVGDKTTELKF
;
A
#
# COMPACT_ATOMS: atom_id res chain seq x y z
N PRO A 1 14.66 -32.11 -2.54
CA PRO A 1 14.08 -32.48 -3.86
C PRO A 1 13.18 -31.33 -4.34
N TYR A 2 12.76 -31.34 -5.61
CA TYR A 2 11.78 -30.39 -6.14
C TYR A 2 10.50 -31.12 -6.54
N TYR A 3 9.35 -30.53 -6.25
CA TYR A 3 8.01 -31.05 -6.52
C TYR A 3 7.17 -29.99 -7.20
N GLU A 4 6.18 -30.42 -7.98
CA GLU A 4 5.20 -29.55 -8.63
C GLU A 4 4.00 -29.32 -7.71
N LEU A 5 3.58 -28.06 -7.59
CA LEU A 5 2.32 -27.66 -6.99
C LEU A 5 1.40 -27.14 -8.11
N SER A 6 0.29 -27.81 -8.33
CA SER A 6 -0.76 -27.44 -9.28
C SER A 6 -2.02 -27.01 -8.53
N VAL A 7 -2.46 -25.75 -8.71
CA VAL A 7 -3.65 -25.21 -8.05
C VAL A 7 -4.65 -24.75 -9.10
N MET A 8 -5.83 -25.37 -9.14
CA MET A 8 -6.93 -24.91 -9.96
C MET A 8 -7.77 -23.90 -9.17
N VAL A 9 -7.94 -22.69 -9.71
CA VAL A 9 -8.60 -21.56 -9.05
C VAL A 9 -9.95 -21.30 -9.71
N PHE A 10 -11.02 -21.40 -8.94
CA PHE A 10 -12.39 -21.18 -9.38
C PHE A 10 -12.97 -19.90 -8.78
N GLY A 11 -13.71 -19.16 -9.62
CA GLY A 11 -14.39 -17.92 -9.24
C GLY A 11 -13.90 -16.73 -10.06
N PRO A 12 -12.77 -16.11 -9.71
CA PRO A 12 -12.30 -14.90 -10.37
C PRO A 12 -11.74 -15.18 -11.77
N SER A 13 -11.97 -14.26 -12.70
CA SER A 13 -11.26 -14.26 -14.00
C SER A 13 -9.83 -13.73 -13.89
N GLN A 14 -9.52 -13.03 -12.79
CA GLN A 14 -8.20 -12.46 -12.51
C GLN A 14 -7.92 -12.45 -11.00
N TYR A 15 -6.73 -12.86 -10.63
CA TYR A 15 -6.27 -12.87 -9.23
C TYR A 15 -4.77 -12.59 -9.13
N SER A 16 -4.30 -12.33 -7.91
CA SER A 16 -2.88 -12.36 -7.57
C SER A 16 -2.66 -13.49 -6.58
N TYR A 17 -1.48 -14.09 -6.59
CA TYR A 17 -1.14 -15.09 -5.58
C TYR A 17 0.30 -14.93 -5.12
N SER A 18 0.56 -15.40 -3.90
CA SER A 18 1.89 -15.49 -3.32
C SER A 18 2.09 -16.82 -2.61
N LEU A 19 3.31 -17.33 -2.68
CA LEU A 19 3.77 -18.46 -1.89
C LEU A 19 4.87 -17.98 -0.95
N MET A 20 4.71 -18.28 0.34
CA MET A 20 5.69 -17.99 1.36
C MET A 20 6.22 -19.29 1.94
N ASP A 21 7.51 -19.36 2.24
CA ASP A 21 8.06 -20.47 3.02
C ASP A 21 7.67 -20.36 4.51
N ASN A 22 8.04 -21.39 5.29
CA ASN A 22 7.76 -21.43 6.73
C ASN A 22 8.49 -20.36 7.57
N GLN A 23 9.41 -19.60 6.98
CA GLN A 23 10.06 -18.44 7.62
C GLN A 23 9.33 -17.13 7.30
N GLY A 24 8.24 -17.19 6.53
CA GLY A 24 7.48 -16.02 6.09
C GLY A 24 8.14 -15.28 4.94
N LYS A 25 9.14 -15.85 4.28
CA LYS A 25 9.75 -15.24 3.10
C LYS A 25 8.92 -15.58 1.87
N VAL A 26 8.53 -14.55 1.13
CA VAL A 26 7.90 -14.71 -0.19
C VAL A 26 8.91 -15.36 -1.15
N VAL A 27 8.56 -16.54 -1.66
CA VAL A 27 9.37 -17.29 -2.62
C VAL A 27 8.88 -17.11 -4.05
N ILE A 28 7.56 -16.91 -4.22
CA ILE A 28 6.91 -16.64 -5.50
C ILE A 28 5.83 -15.58 -5.25
N GLU A 29 5.74 -14.62 -6.16
CA GLU A 29 4.69 -13.61 -6.19
C GLU A 29 4.30 -13.34 -7.64
N HIS A 30 3.00 -13.42 -7.92
CA HIS A 30 2.45 -13.04 -9.21
C HIS A 30 1.28 -12.09 -9.02
N THR A 31 1.40 -10.93 -9.64
CA THR A 31 0.30 -9.96 -9.73
C THR A 31 -0.46 -10.19 -11.03
N PHE A 32 -1.80 -10.24 -10.96
CA PHE A 32 -2.69 -10.24 -12.14
C PHE A 32 -2.56 -11.46 -13.08
N GLN A 33 -2.69 -12.66 -12.52
CA GLN A 33 -2.87 -13.91 -13.25
C GLN A 33 -4.26 -13.97 -13.93
N ASN A 34 -4.28 -14.33 -15.21
CA ASN A 34 -5.48 -14.56 -16.03
C ASN A 34 -5.50 -16.02 -16.49
N SER A 35 -5.24 -16.94 -15.56
CA SER A 35 -5.19 -18.39 -15.78
C SER A 35 -5.96 -19.06 -14.66
N ASP A 36 -6.76 -20.07 -14.97
CA ASP A 36 -7.48 -20.85 -13.96
C ASP A 36 -6.55 -21.81 -13.21
N MET A 37 -5.25 -21.85 -13.56
CA MET A 37 -4.27 -22.77 -12.98
C MET A 37 -2.96 -22.08 -12.61
N ILE A 38 -2.50 -22.33 -11.39
CA ILE A 38 -1.15 -22.04 -10.89
C ILE A 38 -0.33 -23.34 -11.01
N ILE A 39 0.87 -23.26 -11.60
CA ILE A 39 1.80 -24.40 -11.67
C ILE A 39 3.18 -23.92 -11.23
N GLU A 40 3.66 -24.40 -10.09
CA GLU A 40 4.95 -23.98 -9.53
C GLU A 40 5.83 -25.17 -9.18
N ARG A 41 7.12 -25.10 -9.50
CA ARG A 41 8.11 -26.14 -9.16
C ARG A 41 8.97 -25.68 -7.99
N LEU A 42 8.66 -26.17 -6.80
CA LEU A 42 9.21 -25.69 -5.54
C LEU A 42 10.10 -26.76 -4.88
N LYS A 43 10.98 -26.34 -3.97
CA LYS A 43 11.70 -27.31 -3.15
C LYS A 43 10.72 -28.02 -2.22
N GLN A 44 11.07 -29.22 -1.77
CA GLN A 44 10.37 -29.85 -0.65
C GLN A 44 10.32 -28.90 0.56
N GLY A 45 9.15 -28.72 1.15
CA GLY A 45 8.97 -27.86 2.32
C GLY A 45 7.52 -27.50 2.56
N ASP A 46 7.32 -26.62 3.55
CA ASP A 46 6.01 -26.11 3.94
C ASP A 46 5.81 -24.72 3.36
N TYR A 47 4.66 -24.52 2.71
CA TYR A 47 4.35 -23.29 2.00
C TYR A 47 2.99 -22.74 2.39
N ARG A 48 2.90 -21.43 2.55
CA ARG A 48 1.64 -20.72 2.72
C ARG A 48 1.23 -20.12 1.38
N LEU A 49 0.07 -20.52 0.87
CA LEU A 49 -0.52 -19.95 -0.34
C LEU A 49 -1.55 -18.89 0.04
N ILE A 50 -1.38 -17.69 -0.50
CA ILE A 50 -2.37 -16.62 -0.41
C ILE A 50 -2.84 -16.28 -1.82
N ILE A 51 -4.16 -16.26 -2.03
CA ILE A 51 -4.78 -15.82 -3.29
C ILE A 51 -5.68 -14.62 -2.98
N LEU A 52 -5.51 -13.55 -3.74
CA LEU A 52 -6.27 -12.31 -3.65
C LEU A 52 -6.98 -12.05 -4.97
N ALA A 53 -8.28 -11.77 -4.92
CA ALA A 53 -9.05 -11.38 -6.08
C ALA A 53 -10.09 -10.31 -5.70
N LYS A 54 -10.46 -9.48 -6.66
CA LYS A 54 -11.54 -8.50 -6.49
C LYS A 54 -12.88 -9.22 -6.42
N ASP A 55 -13.75 -8.76 -5.51
CA ASP A 55 -15.08 -9.29 -5.21
C ASP A 55 -15.08 -10.71 -4.61
N TYR A 56 -13.95 -11.16 -4.08
CA TYR A 56 -13.78 -12.44 -3.37
C TYR A 56 -13.05 -12.26 -2.05
N ARG A 57 -13.31 -13.12 -1.05
CA ARG A 57 -12.51 -13.12 0.18
C ARG A 57 -11.07 -13.55 -0.12
N PRO A 58 -10.07 -13.01 0.61
CA PRO A 58 -8.72 -13.57 0.60
C PRO A 58 -8.78 -15.05 0.91
N PHE A 59 -8.16 -15.85 0.05
CA PHE A 59 -7.96 -17.26 0.33
C PHE A 59 -6.58 -17.46 0.94
N GLU A 60 -6.58 -18.24 2.01
CA GLU A 60 -5.41 -18.83 2.61
C GLU A 60 -5.72 -20.31 2.73
N TYR A 61 -4.82 -21.16 2.23
CA TYR A 61 -5.03 -22.60 2.32
C TYR A 61 -5.23 -23.01 3.78
N ASN A 62 -6.32 -23.70 4.10
CA ASN A 62 -6.50 -24.27 5.42
C ASN A 62 -7.49 -25.44 5.38
N ASP A 63 -7.00 -26.63 5.73
CA ASP A 63 -7.85 -27.79 6.07
C ASP A 63 -7.55 -28.31 7.49
N ASP A 64 -6.72 -27.60 8.26
CA ASP A 64 -6.36 -27.76 9.71
C ASP A 64 -5.05 -26.99 10.05
N SER A 65 -4.29 -26.57 9.03
CA SER A 65 -3.04 -25.80 9.10
C SER A 65 -2.94 -24.85 7.89
N PRO A 66 -2.39 -23.63 8.06
CA PRO A 66 -2.23 -22.68 6.94
C PRO A 66 -1.16 -23.07 5.92
N TYR A 67 -0.56 -24.25 6.07
CA TYR A 67 0.59 -24.71 5.30
C TYR A 67 0.27 -25.89 4.40
N ILE A 68 0.66 -25.76 3.14
CA ILE A 68 0.78 -26.83 2.17
C ILE A 68 2.10 -27.56 2.45
N HIS A 69 2.00 -28.82 2.87
CA HIS A 69 3.15 -29.70 3.08
C HIS A 69 3.58 -30.35 1.75
N LEU A 70 4.52 -29.73 1.04
CA LEU A 70 4.95 -30.19 -0.28
C LEU A 70 6.09 -31.21 -0.17
N ASN A 71 5.74 -32.49 -0.10
CA ASN A 71 6.67 -33.64 -0.04
C ASN A 71 6.58 -34.57 -1.27
N GLN A 72 5.68 -34.27 -2.19
CA GLN A 72 5.44 -34.93 -3.45
C GLN A 72 4.72 -33.94 -4.38
N ASP A 73 4.58 -34.29 -5.66
CA ASP A 73 3.75 -33.48 -6.57
C ASP A 73 2.31 -33.45 -6.03
N LEU A 74 1.73 -32.25 -5.97
CA LEU A 74 0.45 -32.01 -5.32
C LEU A 74 -0.46 -31.20 -6.24
N SER A 75 -1.70 -31.67 -6.39
CA SER A 75 -2.76 -30.94 -7.07
C SER A 75 -3.89 -30.63 -6.09
N MET A 76 -4.43 -29.41 -6.17
CA MET A 76 -5.53 -28.97 -5.33
C MET A 76 -6.48 -28.02 -6.07
N GLU A 77 -7.71 -27.96 -5.61
CA GLU A 77 -8.74 -27.07 -6.13
C GLU A 77 -9.08 -26.01 -5.07
N VAL A 78 -9.18 -24.75 -5.50
CA VAL A 78 -9.52 -23.62 -4.66
C VAL A 78 -10.76 -22.94 -5.22
N ASN A 79 -11.82 -22.94 -4.44
CA ASN A 79 -13.04 -22.20 -4.75
C ASN A 79 -13.07 -20.93 -3.90
N LEU A 80 -12.92 -19.76 -4.52
CA LEU A 80 -12.95 -18.50 -3.77
C LEU A 80 -14.38 -18.16 -3.35
N GLU A 81 -14.55 -17.77 -2.08
CA GLU A 81 -15.83 -17.28 -1.58
C GLU A 81 -16.12 -15.87 -2.10
N PRO A 82 -17.26 -15.61 -2.75
CA PRO A 82 -17.64 -14.27 -3.17
C PRO A 82 -17.77 -13.30 -1.99
N ALA A 83 -17.25 -12.08 -2.14
CA ALA A 83 -17.36 -10.97 -1.20
C ALA A 83 -17.44 -9.65 -1.97
N ALA A 84 -18.66 -9.30 -2.40
CA ALA A 84 -18.91 -8.10 -3.18
C ALA A 84 -18.34 -6.84 -2.52
N GLY A 85 -17.60 -6.05 -3.29
CA GLY A 85 -17.01 -4.78 -2.84
C GLY A 85 -15.64 -4.90 -2.18
N PHE A 86 -15.14 -6.11 -1.92
CA PHE A 86 -13.74 -6.29 -1.55
C PHE A 86 -12.86 -6.07 -2.79
N ASP A 87 -11.88 -5.18 -2.70
CA ASP A 87 -10.96 -4.92 -3.81
C ASP A 87 -9.55 -4.72 -3.24
N PRO A 88 -8.72 -5.79 -3.22
CA PRO A 88 -7.37 -5.73 -2.67
C PRO A 88 -6.41 -4.94 -3.58
N PHE A 89 -6.84 -4.62 -4.80
CA PHE A 89 -6.08 -3.87 -5.80
C PHE A 89 -6.52 -2.41 -5.87
N LYS A 90 -7.50 -2.01 -5.06
CA LYS A 90 -8.00 -0.64 -5.04
C LYS A 90 -6.85 0.30 -4.67
N ALA A 91 -6.66 1.31 -5.51
CA ALA A 91 -5.80 2.43 -5.19
C ALA A 91 -6.30 3.10 -3.90
N SER A 92 -5.43 3.16 -2.90
CA SER A 92 -5.73 3.77 -1.61
C SER A 92 -4.56 4.61 -1.12
N VAL A 93 -4.89 5.55 -0.24
CA VAL A 93 -3.92 6.42 0.41
C VAL A 93 -4.29 6.51 1.87
N ASP A 94 -3.31 6.29 2.74
CA ASP A 94 -3.42 6.58 4.17
C ASP A 94 -2.65 7.88 4.45
N VAL A 95 -3.30 8.82 5.13
CA VAL A 95 -2.76 10.16 5.40
C VAL A 95 -2.84 10.40 6.90
N SER A 96 -1.68 10.63 7.52
CA SER A 96 -1.60 11.11 8.88
C SER A 96 -0.91 12.48 8.91
N HIS A 97 -1.16 13.25 9.96
CA HIS A 97 -0.57 14.56 10.14
C HIS A 97 0.06 14.72 11.52
N LYS A 98 1.09 15.55 11.58
CA LYS A 98 1.71 15.98 12.84
C LYS A 98 1.84 17.49 12.85
N ASN A 99 1.14 18.13 13.78
CA ASN A 99 1.22 19.58 13.95
C ASN A 99 2.50 19.97 14.70
N HIS A 100 3.06 21.12 14.34
CA HIS A 100 4.17 21.79 15.01
C HIS A 100 3.82 23.26 15.22
N ALA A 101 4.61 23.99 16.02
CA ALA A 101 4.36 25.40 16.30
C ALA A 101 4.38 26.30 15.04
N THR A 102 5.10 25.88 14.00
CA THR A 102 5.35 26.63 12.77
C THR A 102 4.80 25.94 11.51
N GLY A 103 3.82 25.03 11.66
CA GLY A 103 3.23 24.31 10.54
C GLY A 103 2.86 22.87 10.88
N PHE A 104 2.94 21.97 9.90
CA PHE A 104 2.59 20.56 10.08
C PHE A 104 3.29 19.68 9.06
N ASP A 105 3.52 18.42 9.41
CA ASP A 105 3.93 17.39 8.45
C ASP A 105 2.71 16.55 8.06
N LEU A 106 2.61 16.19 6.78
CA LEU A 106 1.76 15.08 6.33
C LEU A 106 2.62 13.89 5.98
N GLN A 107 2.23 12.73 6.49
CA GLN A 107 2.77 11.45 6.07
C GLN A 107 1.73 10.74 5.23
N VAL A 108 2.13 10.36 4.03
CA VAL A 108 1.26 9.75 3.03
C VAL A 108 1.82 8.38 2.65
N ILE A 109 1.03 7.34 2.89
CA ILE A 109 1.29 5.98 2.44
C ILE A 109 0.39 5.71 1.25
N GLN A 110 0.97 5.31 0.12
CA GLN A 110 0.24 5.02 -1.11
C GLN A 110 0.23 3.51 -1.32
N THR A 111 -0.94 2.95 -1.63
CA THR A 111 -1.08 1.54 -2.00
C THR A 111 -1.76 1.45 -3.36
N ASN A 112 -1.13 0.75 -4.31
CA ASN A 112 -1.63 0.58 -5.68
C ASN A 112 -1.94 1.91 -6.41
N THR A 113 -1.21 2.99 -6.10
CA THR A 113 -1.34 4.31 -6.76
C THR A 113 -0.06 4.68 -7.49
N LYS A 114 -0.16 5.24 -8.70
CA LYS A 114 0.99 5.73 -9.46
C LYS A 114 1.35 7.18 -9.15
N SER A 115 0.37 7.97 -8.76
CA SER A 115 0.53 9.38 -8.44
C SER A 115 -0.52 9.81 -7.43
N PHE A 116 -0.09 10.70 -6.53
CA PHE A 116 -0.93 11.37 -5.56
C PHE A 116 -0.65 12.86 -5.68
N VAL A 117 -1.69 13.64 -5.94
CA VAL A 117 -1.60 15.11 -6.04
C VAL A 117 -2.48 15.69 -4.95
N MET A 118 -1.92 16.60 -4.19
CA MET A 118 -2.61 17.33 -3.14
C MET A 118 -2.71 18.80 -3.53
N THR A 119 -3.89 19.38 -3.32
CA THR A 119 -4.16 20.79 -3.57
C THR A 119 -4.66 21.46 -2.30
N VAL A 120 -4.31 22.73 -2.11
CA VAL A 120 -4.95 23.61 -1.12
C VAL A 120 -5.61 24.74 -1.89
N ASN A 121 -6.88 24.99 -1.62
CA ASN A 121 -7.70 25.97 -2.35
C ASN A 121 -7.68 25.78 -3.88
N GLY A 122 -7.58 24.53 -4.34
CA GLY A 122 -7.58 24.18 -5.77
C GLY A 122 -6.26 24.44 -6.51
N GLN A 123 -5.21 24.91 -5.84
CA GLN A 123 -3.89 25.06 -6.43
C GLN A 123 -2.97 23.88 -6.04
N PRO A 124 -2.24 23.27 -6.99
CA PRO A 124 -1.17 22.33 -6.67
C PRO A 124 -0.11 23.07 -5.86
N LEU A 125 0.17 22.60 -4.65
CA LEU A 125 1.13 23.26 -3.78
C LEU A 125 2.57 23.00 -4.21
N ALA A 126 3.41 24.02 -4.07
CA ALA A 126 4.86 23.86 -4.11
C ALA A 126 5.30 23.09 -2.85
N ILE A 127 5.57 21.80 -3.02
CA ILE A 127 6.13 20.94 -1.99
C ILE A 127 7.55 21.43 -1.70
N SER A 128 7.82 21.92 -0.49
CA SER A 128 9.14 22.47 -0.13
C SER A 128 10.20 21.37 -0.05
N GLU A 129 9.85 20.19 0.45
CA GLU A 129 10.70 19.00 0.48
C GLU A 129 9.84 17.73 0.40
N TYR A 130 10.25 16.76 -0.42
CA TYR A 130 9.72 15.40 -0.40
C TYR A 130 10.83 14.45 0.03
N THR A 131 10.53 13.53 0.93
CA THR A 131 11.40 12.40 1.26
C THR A 131 10.57 11.12 1.33
N GLY A 132 11.20 9.97 1.09
CA GLY A 132 10.55 8.65 1.14
C GLY A 132 10.07 8.13 -0.22
N ASN A 133 9.38 6.99 -0.22
CA ASN A 133 8.87 6.33 -1.42
C ASN A 133 7.40 5.88 -1.29
N GLY A 134 6.68 6.35 -0.28
CA GLY A 134 5.25 6.09 -0.09
C GLY A 134 4.91 4.73 0.52
N THR A 135 5.90 4.03 1.08
CA THR A 135 5.71 2.75 1.80
C THR A 135 5.51 2.99 3.30
N THR A 136 5.02 1.98 4.02
CA THR A 136 4.86 2.06 5.49
C THR A 136 6.18 2.35 6.22
N GLU A 137 7.31 1.84 5.73
CA GLU A 137 8.64 2.08 6.31
C GLU A 137 9.24 3.44 5.91
N LYS A 138 8.82 3.97 4.75
CA LYS A 138 9.31 5.23 4.18
C LYS A 138 8.14 6.00 3.54
N PRO A 139 7.20 6.52 4.34
CA PRO A 139 6.06 7.27 3.82
C PRO A 139 6.56 8.50 3.08
N PHE A 140 5.77 9.01 2.13
CA PHE A 140 6.03 10.34 1.61
C PHE A 140 5.77 11.34 2.73
N VAL A 141 6.80 12.11 3.09
CA VAL A 141 6.67 13.19 4.07
C VAL A 141 6.62 14.52 3.34
N TYR A 142 5.52 15.25 3.55
CA TYR A 142 5.34 16.62 3.08
C TYR A 142 5.40 17.54 4.29
N ALA A 143 6.47 18.33 4.39
CA ALA A 143 6.61 19.30 5.46
C ALA A 143 6.01 20.64 5.04
N TRP A 144 5.07 21.16 5.84
CA TRP A 144 4.69 22.56 5.77
C TRP A 144 5.38 23.32 6.87
N GLN A 145 6.18 24.28 6.44
CA GLN A 145 6.63 25.35 7.28
C GLN A 145 5.83 26.56 6.88
N THR A 146 5.14 27.20 7.82
CA THR A 146 4.87 28.62 7.68
C THR A 146 6.24 29.27 7.65
N GLN A 147 6.79 29.54 6.45
CA GLN A 147 7.75 30.62 6.36
C GLN A 147 6.99 31.81 6.92
N MET A 148 7.29 32.18 8.17
CA MET A 148 6.86 33.43 8.74
C MET A 148 7.56 34.50 7.88
N ALA A 149 6.97 34.84 6.73
CA ALA A 149 7.31 36.04 6.00
C ALA A 149 6.76 37.21 6.82
N THR A 150 7.41 37.48 7.95
CA THR A 150 7.12 38.64 8.79
C THR A 150 7.85 39.82 8.17
N ASP A 151 7.28 40.39 7.11
CA ASP A 151 7.62 41.77 6.76
C ASP A 151 7.07 42.64 7.88
N TRP A 152 7.94 42.95 8.84
CA TRP A 152 7.60 43.88 9.91
C TRP A 152 7.49 45.28 9.32
N GLN A 153 6.34 45.90 9.49
CA GLN A 153 6.17 47.32 9.22
C GLN A 153 6.13 48.06 10.55
N ASP A 154 7.15 48.87 10.80
CA ASP A 154 7.13 49.87 11.85
C ASP A 154 6.30 51.09 11.40
N ASP A 155 5.62 51.74 12.34
CA ASP A 155 4.83 52.97 12.15
C ASP A 155 3.60 52.85 11.22
N SER A 156 3.15 51.61 10.96
CA SER A 156 1.94 51.33 10.19
C SER A 156 0.90 50.63 11.09
N PRO A 157 -0.37 51.09 11.16
CA PRO A 157 -0.93 52.25 10.46
C PRO A 157 -0.65 53.60 11.15
N ARG A 158 -0.09 53.64 12.37
CA ARG A 158 0.29 54.87 13.09
C ARG A 158 1.70 54.80 13.66
N VAL A 159 2.32 55.97 13.87
CA VAL A 159 3.63 56.11 14.50
C VAL A 159 3.64 55.46 15.88
N GLY A 160 4.56 54.53 16.10
CA GLY A 160 4.68 53.70 17.30
C GLY A 160 4.07 52.31 17.20
N ASP A 161 3.31 52.01 16.13
CA ASP A 161 2.75 50.67 15.91
C ASP A 161 3.79 49.74 15.28
N LYS A 162 3.71 48.44 15.63
CA LYS A 162 4.36 47.36 14.90
C LYS A 162 3.30 46.45 14.33
N THR A 163 3.24 46.38 13.00
CA THR A 163 2.27 45.53 12.31
C THR A 163 2.98 44.39 11.59
N THR A 164 2.39 43.20 11.70
CA THR A 164 2.79 42.01 10.95
C THR A 164 1.70 41.69 9.95
N GLU A 165 2.03 41.68 8.66
CA GLU A 165 1.17 41.06 7.66
C GLU A 165 1.46 39.57 7.56
N LEU A 166 0.41 38.76 7.70
CA LEU A 166 0.46 37.34 7.34
C LEU A 166 0.17 37.25 5.84
N LYS A 167 1.20 36.92 5.05
CA LYS A 167 1.04 36.59 3.62
C LYS A 167 0.69 35.10 3.52
N PHE A 168 -0.46 34.81 2.92
CA PHE A 168 -0.95 33.46 2.61
C PHE A 168 -0.71 33.10 1.16
#